data_AF-A0A6M8EL36-F1
#
_entry.id   AF-A0A6M8EL36-F1
#
_cell.length_a   1.000
_cell.length_b   1.000
_cell.length_c   1.000
_cell.angle_alpha   90.00
_cell.angle_beta   90.00
_cell.angle_gamma   90.00
#
_symmetry.space_group_name_H-M   'P 1'
#
loop_
_entity.id
_entity.type
_entity.pdbx_description
1 polymer ?
#
loop_
_entity_poly.entity_id
_entity_poly.type
_entity_poly.pdbx_seq_one_letter_code
_entity_poly.pdbx_strand_id
1 'polypeptide(L)'
;MKKNFIWQSNFEESQVEDIEILISNVIEERNLVPCHLNQLDIILAITGPLDNILEGQILCTCKKVIMKFEGSSDGSKLTLEENL
;
A
#
# COMPACT_ATOMS: atom_id res chain seq x y z
N MET A 1 -11.56 2.77 9.96
CA MET A 1 -10.34 1.98 10.18
C MET A 1 -9.14 2.92 10.06
N LYS A 2 -8.14 2.82 10.94
CA LYS A 2 -6.93 3.67 10.85
C LYS A 2 -5.96 3.06 9.83
N LYS A 3 -5.41 3.88 8.94
CA LYS A 3 -4.40 3.49 7.94
C LYS A 3 -3.09 4.18 8.30
N ASN A 4 -1.99 3.44 8.40
CA ASN A 4 -0.68 3.96 8.75
C ASN A 4 0.28 3.69 7.59
N PHE A 5 0.60 4.72 6.81
CA PHE A 5 1.47 4.62 5.66
C PHE A 5 2.94 4.76 6.08
N ILE A 6 3.77 3.80 5.64
CA ILE A 6 5.18 3.68 5.97
C ILE A 6 5.96 3.65 4.65
N TRP A 7 6.53 4.78 4.30
CA TRP A 7 7.32 4.96 3.08
C TRP A 7 8.78 4.58 3.34
N GLN A 8 9.30 3.60 2.59
CA GLN A 8 10.68 3.12 2.71
C GLN A 8 11.66 3.85 1.78
N SER A 9 11.14 4.49 0.73
CA SER A 9 11.89 5.33 -0.20
C SER A 9 11.49 6.80 -0.02
N ASN A 10 12.30 7.74 -0.52
CA ASN A 10 11.91 9.15 -0.59
C ASN A 10 11.01 9.36 -1.81
N PHE A 11 9.81 9.89 -1.59
CA PHE A 11 8.84 10.26 -2.62
C PHE A 11 8.66 11.77 -2.65
N GLU A 12 8.24 12.30 -3.80
CA GLU A 12 7.73 13.67 -3.86
C GLU A 12 6.38 13.77 -3.13
N GLU A 13 6.14 14.86 -2.41
CA GLU A 13 4.95 15.06 -1.57
C GLU A 13 3.64 14.90 -2.36
N SER A 14 3.61 15.36 -3.63
CA SER A 14 2.45 15.20 -4.50
C SER A 14 2.16 13.73 -4.86
N GLN A 15 3.19 12.90 -5.02
CA GLN A 15 3.01 11.47 -5.32
C GLN A 15 2.53 10.70 -4.10
N VAL A 16 2.96 11.10 -2.90
CA VAL A 16 2.53 10.50 -1.64
C VAL A 16 1.02 10.57 -1.50
N GLU A 17 0.43 11.76 -1.68
CA GLU A 17 -1.02 11.94 -1.52
C GLU A 17 -1.83 11.09 -2.51
N ASP A 18 -1.46 11.12 -3.80
CA ASP A 18 -2.16 10.36 -4.85
C ASP A 18 -2.13 8.85 -4.59
N ILE A 19 -0.98 8.32 -4.14
CA ILE A 19 -0.82 6.90 -3.82
C ILE A 19 -1.58 6.53 -2.54
N GLU A 20 -1.55 7.37 -1.50
CA GLU A 20 -2.29 7.09 -0.25
C GLU A 20 -3.80 7.05 -0.50
N ILE A 21 -4.33 7.92 -1.37
CA ILE A 21 -5.73 7.91 -1.81
C ILE A 21 -6.03 6.63 -2.59
N LEU A 22 -5.19 6.29 -3.55
CA LEU A 22 -5.36 5.10 -4.37
C LEU A 22 -5.41 3.81 -3.53
N ILE A 23 -4.45 3.63 -2.62
CA ILE A 23 -4.39 2.47 -1.71
C ILE A 23 -5.57 2.49 -0.73
N SER A 24 -5.96 3.68 -0.28
CA SER A 24 -7.13 3.84 0.58
C SER A 24 -8.42 3.36 -0.08
N ASN A 25 -8.60 3.66 -1.37
CA ASN A 25 -9.74 3.19 -2.16
C ASN A 25 -9.70 1.67 -2.30
N VAL A 26 -8.55 1.08 -2.64
CA VAL A 26 -8.39 -0.37 -2.74
C VAL A 26 -8.79 -1.09 -1.45
N ILE A 27 -8.33 -0.57 -0.30
CA ILE A 27 -8.66 -1.11 1.02
C ILE A 27 -10.17 -1.12 1.26
N GLU A 28 -10.86 -0.05 0.87
CA GLU A 28 -12.30 0.11 1.06
C GLU A 28 -13.11 -0.74 0.07
N GLU A 29 -12.77 -0.74 -1.21
CA GLU A 29 -13.41 -1.54 -2.25
C GLU A 29 -13.32 -3.03 -1.97
N ARG A 30 -12.15 -3.50 -1.50
CA ARG A 30 -11.91 -4.91 -1.15
C ARG A 30 -12.40 -5.28 0.24
N ASN A 31 -12.93 -4.33 1.00
CA ASN A 31 -13.33 -4.53 2.39
C ASN A 31 -12.23 -5.23 3.21
N LEU A 32 -10.97 -4.79 3.07
CA LEU A 32 -9.86 -5.42 3.78
C LEU A 32 -10.01 -5.20 5.29
N VAL A 33 -10.19 -6.29 6.03
CA VAL A 33 -10.37 -6.25 7.48
C VAL A 33 -9.08 -6.70 8.17
N PRO A 34 -8.48 -5.89 9.06
CA PRO A 34 -7.37 -6.30 9.88
C PRO A 34 -7.83 -7.34 10.90
N CYS A 35 -6.94 -8.27 11.18
CA CYS A 35 -7.14 -9.27 12.21
C CYS A 35 -7.16 -8.71 13.65
N HIS A 36 -6.62 -7.51 13.88
CA HIS A 36 -6.50 -6.87 15.19
C HIS A 36 -6.66 -5.35 15.12
N LEU A 37 -7.18 -4.74 16.19
CA LEU A 37 -7.15 -3.31 16.51
C LEU A 37 -7.71 -2.31 15.47
N ASN A 38 -8.43 -2.78 14.44
CA ASN A 38 -9.03 -1.94 13.39
C ASN A 38 -8.04 -0.92 12.78
N GLN A 39 -6.78 -1.36 12.65
CA GLN A 39 -5.68 -0.58 12.08
C GLN A 39 -4.88 -1.45 11.11
N LEU A 40 -4.46 -0.84 9.99
CA LEU A 40 -3.57 -1.41 8.99
C LEU A 40 -2.27 -0.61 8.92
N ASP A 41 -1.14 -1.32 8.85
CA ASP A 41 0.14 -0.76 8.43
C ASP A 41 0.30 -1.02 6.93
N ILE A 42 0.60 0.03 6.15
CA ILE A 42 0.83 -0.06 4.71
C ILE A 42 2.29 0.30 4.48
N ILE A 43 3.09 -0.67 4.05
CA ILE A 43 4.50 -0.46 3.73
C ILE A 43 4.60 -0.25 2.23
N LEU A 44 5.24 0.83 1.82
CA LEU A 44 5.44 1.18 0.41
C LEU A 44 6.91 1.44 0.11
N ALA A 45 7.35 0.97 -1.04
CA ALA A 45 8.68 1.19 -1.58
C ALA A 45 8.57 1.47 -3.08
N ILE A 46 9.51 2.26 -3.58
CA ILE A 46 9.78 2.31 -5.02
C ILE A 46 10.97 1.41 -5.31
N THR A 47 10.86 0.62 -6.38
CA THR A 47 11.91 -0.28 -6.85
C THR A 47 12.07 -0.18 -8.38
N GLY A 48 13.15 -0.79 -8.89
CA GLY A 48 13.38 -0.99 -10.32
C GLY A 48 14.42 -0.05 -10.95
N PRO A 49 14.87 -0.34 -12.18
CA PRO A 49 15.99 0.35 -12.83
C PRO A 49 15.74 1.84 -13.15
N LEU A 50 14.52 2.32 -12.94
CA LEU A 50 14.11 3.71 -13.12
C LEU A 50 13.19 4.20 -11.98
N ASP A 51 13.14 3.48 -10.85
CA ASP A 51 12.32 3.90 -9.70
C ASP A 51 10.83 4.11 -10.08
N ASN A 52 10.34 3.30 -11.02
CA ASN A 52 9.01 3.43 -11.61
C ASN A 52 7.98 2.43 -11.09
N ILE A 53 8.43 1.48 -10.28
CA ILE A 53 7.57 0.42 -9.76
C ILE A 53 7.26 0.75 -8.30
N LEU A 54 5.98 0.96 -8.00
CA LEU A 54 5.48 1.05 -6.64
C LEU A 54 5.22 -0.36 -6.14
N GLU A 55 5.94 -0.80 -5.13
CA GLU A 55 5.69 -2.07 -4.47
C GLU A 55 5.24 -1.83 -3.03
N GLY A 56 4.40 -2.71 -2.51
CA GLY A 56 4.02 -2.60 -1.13
C GLY A 56 3.20 -3.76 -0.60
N GLN A 57 2.92 -3.67 0.69
CA GLN A 57 2.16 -4.67 1.40
C GLN A 57 1.32 -4.03 2.51
N ILE A 58 0.13 -4.58 2.66
CA ILE A 58 -0.83 -4.21 3.69
C ILE A 58 -0.75 -5.26 4.78
N LEU A 59 -0.43 -4.81 6.00
CA LEU A 59 -0.28 -5.67 7.16
C LEU A 59 -1.30 -5.33 8.24
N CYS A 60 -1.73 -6.36 8.95
CA CYS A 60 -2.35 -6.22 10.26
C CYS A 60 -1.30 -5.73 11.27
N THR A 61 -1.72 -5.09 12.36
CA THR A 61 -0.82 -4.65 13.44
C THR A 61 0.00 -5.79 14.07
N CYS A 62 -0.47 -7.04 13.98
CA CYS A 62 0.30 -8.23 14.37
C CYS A 62 1.35 -8.68 13.33
N LYS A 63 1.60 -7.88 12.29
CA LYS A 63 2.52 -8.14 11.18
C LYS A 63 2.12 -9.29 10.24
N LYS A 64 0.90 -9.81 10.36
CA LYS A 64 0.32 -10.69 9.34
C LYS A 64 0.10 -9.90 8.05
N VAL A 65 0.66 -10.37 6.94
CA VAL A 65 0.39 -9.83 5.61
C VAL A 65 -1.03 -10.17 5.22
N ILE A 66 -1.80 -9.15 4.83
CA ILE A 66 -3.17 -9.27 4.34
C ILE A 66 -3.17 -9.29 2.82
N MET A 67 -2.36 -8.40 2.22
CA MET A 67 -2.30 -8.24 0.78
C MET A 67 -0.94 -7.68 0.39
N LYS A 68 -0.44 -8.07 -0.78
CA LYS A 68 0.68 -7.41 -1.45
C LYS A 68 0.18 -6.72 -2.70
N PHE A 69 0.89 -5.70 -3.15
CA PHE A 69 0.57 -5.00 -4.38
C PHE A 69 1.82 -4.51 -5.08
N GLU A 70 1.70 -4.38 -6.39
CA GLU A 70 2.70 -3.80 -7.28
C GLU A 70 1.97 -2.87 -8.25
N GLY A 71 2.55 -1.73 -8.58
CA GLY A 71 1.93 -0.72 -9.41
C GLY A 71 2.93 0.24 -10.03
N SER A 72 2.39 1.29 -10.62
CA SER A 72 3.20 2.40 -11.14
C SER A 72 3.54 3.38 -10.01
N SER A 73 4.76 3.93 -10.00
CA SER A 73 5.17 4.98 -9.04
C SER A 73 4.39 6.29 -9.16
N ASP A 74 3.66 6.48 -10.26
CA ASP A 74 2.75 7.60 -10.48
C ASP A 74 1.33 7.36 -9.94
N GLY A 75 1.06 6.21 -9.31
CA GLY A 75 -0.27 5.87 -8.79
C GLY A 75 -1.32 5.59 -9.87
N SER A 76 -0.94 5.47 -11.14
CA SER A 76 -1.91 5.25 -12.22
C SER A 76 -2.50 3.83 -12.26
N LYS A 77 -1.76 2.85 -11.72
CA LYS A 77 -2.12 1.43 -11.75
C LYS A 77 -1.65 0.72 -10.50
N LEU A 78 -2.49 -0.21 -10.02
CA LEU A 78 -2.15 -1.19 -8.99
C LEU A 78 -2.63 -2.58 -9.41
N THR A 79 -1.73 -3.54 -9.28
CA THR A 79 -1.97 -4.97 -9.37
C THR A 79 -1.89 -5.54 -7.96
N LEU A 80 -2.90 -6.32 -7.58
CA LEU A 80 -3.00 -6.88 -6.23
C LEU A 80 -2.65 -8.37 -6.26
N GLU A 81 -1.83 -8.80 -5.31
CA GLU A 81 -1.55 -10.20 -5.05
C GLU A 81 -2.17 -10.59 -3.70
N GLU A 82 -3.29 -11.32 -3.78
CA GLU A 82 -3.98 -11.86 -2.61
C GLU A 82 -3.22 -13.11 -2.12
N ASN A 83 -2.66 -13.06 -0.91
CA ASN A 83 -2.17 -14.28 -0.25
C ASN A 83 -3.40 -15.03 0.30
N LEU A 84 -3.92 -15.97 -0.49
CA LEU A 84 -4.98 -16.93 -0.11
C LEU A 84 -4.49 -17.91 0.97
#